data_AF-A0A485ATU4-F1
#
_entry.id   AF-A0A485ATU4-F1
#
_cell.length_a   1.000
_cell.length_b   1.000
_cell.length_c   1.000
_cell.angle_alpha   90.00
_cell.angle_beta   90.00
_cell.angle_gamma   90.00
#
_symmetry.space_group_name_H-M   'P 1'
#
loop_
_entity.id
_entity.type
_entity.pdbx_description
1 polymer ?
#
loop_
_entity_poly.entity_id
_entity_poly.type
_entity_poly.pdbx_seq_one_letter_code
_entity_poly.pdbx_strand_id
1 'polypeptide(L)'
;MVPEELHDIFAPLIDEHQSSDEEKAIVKQADALCAYLKCLEELSAGNNEFLLAKGRLEKTLAARRSDEMDYFMSVFVPSFHLSLDEISQDSPL
;
A
#
# COMPACT_ATOMS: atom_id res chain seq x y z
N MET A 1 10.48 -8.56 22.77
CA MET A 1 10.59 -9.93 22.24
C MET A 1 9.43 -10.74 22.79
N VAL A 2 8.87 -11.66 22.01
CA VAL A 2 7.74 -12.51 22.44
C VAL A 2 8.19 -13.44 23.59
N PRO A 3 7.37 -13.70 24.63
CA PRO A 3 7.65 -14.71 25.67
C PRO A 3 7.81 -16.12 25.10
N GLU A 4 8.70 -16.93 25.68
CA GLU A 4 9.07 -18.26 25.17
C GLU A 4 7.87 -19.20 25.07
N GLU A 5 6.98 -19.16 26.05
CA GLU A 5 5.73 -19.94 26.09
C GLU A 5 4.73 -19.58 24.98
N LEU A 6 4.96 -18.46 24.28
CA LEU A 6 4.12 -17.99 23.18
C LEU A 6 4.80 -18.12 21.81
N HIS A 7 6.07 -18.55 21.74
CA HIS A 7 6.81 -18.61 20.47
C HIS A 7 6.08 -19.46 19.43
N ASP A 8 5.65 -20.67 19.77
CA ASP A 8 4.96 -21.57 18.84
C ASP A 8 3.65 -20.98 18.29
N ILE A 9 2.96 -20.16 19.08
CA ILE A 9 1.68 -19.54 18.70
C ILE A 9 1.92 -18.36 17.75
N PHE A 10 2.96 -17.55 18.02
CA PHE A 10 3.23 -16.34 17.27
C PHE A 10 4.10 -16.57 16.04
N ALA A 11 4.94 -17.60 16.02
CA ALA A 11 5.85 -17.89 14.92
C ALA A 11 5.16 -17.87 13.54
N PRO A 12 4.03 -18.57 13.29
CA PRO A 12 3.38 -18.53 11.97
C PRO A 12 2.81 -17.15 11.58
N LEU A 13 2.67 -16.23 12.52
CA LEU A 13 2.10 -14.89 12.30
C LEU A 13 3.16 -13.81 12.05
N ILE A 14 4.38 -13.98 12.59
CA ILE A 14 5.41 -12.93 12.57
C ILE A 14 6.72 -13.36 11.93
N ASP A 15 6.94 -14.67 11.75
CA ASP A 15 8.13 -15.20 11.09
C ASP A 15 7.91 -15.22 9.57
N GLU A 16 8.58 -14.30 8.88
CA GLU A 16 8.52 -14.23 7.42
C GLU A 16 9.02 -15.52 6.76
N HIS A 17 9.85 -16.34 7.42
CA HIS A 17 10.31 -17.60 6.84
C HIS A 17 9.18 -18.63 6.69
N GLN A 18 8.08 -18.44 7.40
CA GLN A 18 6.90 -19.31 7.33
C GLN A 18 5.88 -18.86 6.28
N SER A 19 6.00 -17.63 5.76
CA SER A 19 5.15 -17.16 4.65
C SER A 19 5.65 -17.67 3.30
N SER A 20 4.72 -18.00 2.42
CA SER A 20 5.00 -18.31 1.02
C SER A 20 5.59 -17.11 0.28
N ASP A 21 6.27 -17.36 -0.85
CA ASP A 21 6.81 -16.30 -1.68
C ASP A 21 5.70 -15.42 -2.29
N GLU A 22 4.52 -15.99 -2.53
CA GLU A 22 3.34 -15.27 -3.00
C GLU A 22 2.80 -14.30 -1.95
N GLU A 23 2.61 -14.76 -0.70
CA GLU A 23 2.20 -13.90 0.41
C GLU A 23 3.21 -12.76 0.64
N LYS A 24 4.51 -13.07 0.60
CA LYS A 24 5.58 -12.05 0.69
C LYS A 24 5.51 -11.04 -0.44
N ALA A 25 5.23 -11.48 -1.66
CA ALA A 25 5.11 -10.59 -2.81
C ALA A 25 3.91 -9.65 -2.64
N ILE A 26 2.74 -10.18 -2.23
CA ILE A 26 1.53 -9.40 -1.97
C ILE A 26 1.77 -8.38 -0.85
N VAL A 27 2.36 -8.78 0.28
CA VAL A 27 2.63 -7.86 1.40
C VAL A 27 3.59 -6.73 0.98
N LYS A 28 4.67 -7.06 0.24
CA LYS A 28 5.62 -6.05 -0.28
C LYS A 28 5.00 -5.13 -1.34
N GLN A 29 3.99 -5.61 -2.05
CA GLN A 29 3.22 -4.84 -3.00
C GLN A 29 2.30 -3.85 -2.28
N ALA A 30 1.54 -4.34 -1.29
CA ALA A 30 0.65 -3.56 -0.46
C ALA A 30 1.39 -2.47 0.34
N ASP A 31 2.55 -2.80 0.92
CA ASP A 31 3.40 -1.84 1.62
C ASP A 31 3.84 -0.68 0.72
N ALA A 32 4.30 -0.99 -0.50
CA ALA A 32 4.69 0.02 -1.48
C ALA A 32 3.49 0.88 -1.94
N LEU A 33 2.30 0.29 -2.09
CA LEU A 33 1.07 1.02 -2.41
C LEU A 33 0.69 1.98 -1.27
N CYS A 34 0.68 1.52 -0.02
CA CYS A 34 0.41 2.37 1.14
C CYS A 34 1.37 3.57 1.21
N ALA A 35 2.67 3.32 1.02
CA ALA A 35 3.67 4.39 0.99
C ALA A 35 3.42 5.37 -0.17
N TYR A 36 3.01 4.88 -1.34
CA TYR A 36 2.68 5.72 -2.50
C TYR A 36 1.45 6.59 -2.25
N LEU A 37 0.37 6.00 -1.71
CA LEU A 37 -0.84 6.72 -1.33
C LEU A 37 -0.54 7.82 -0.31
N LYS A 38 0.29 7.53 0.69
CA LYS A 38 0.73 8.53 1.65
C LYS A 38 1.46 9.70 0.98
N CYS A 39 2.26 9.43 -0.05
CA CYS A 39 2.89 10.50 -0.85
C CYS A 39 1.85 11.35 -1.57
N LEU A 40 0.81 10.74 -2.14
CA LEU A 40 -0.25 11.50 -2.83
C LEU A 40 -0.99 12.43 -1.87
N GLU A 41 -1.33 11.95 -0.67
CA GLU A 41 -1.97 12.75 0.38
C GLU A 41 -1.10 13.94 0.81
N GLU A 42 0.19 13.70 1.08
CA GLU A 42 1.13 14.75 1.48
C GLU A 42 1.31 15.80 0.38
N LEU A 43 1.40 15.37 -0.88
CA LEU A 43 1.47 16.29 -2.03
C LEU A 43 0.19 17.10 -2.19
N SER A 44 -0.98 16.48 -1.99
CA SER A 44 -2.27 17.15 -1.97
C SER A 44 -2.35 18.21 -0.85
N ALA A 45 -1.75 17.92 0.30
CA ALA A 45 -1.60 18.86 1.42
C ALA A 45 -0.54 19.96 1.18
N GLY A 46 0.13 19.96 0.02
CA GLY A 46 1.15 20.95 -0.35
C GLY A 46 2.57 20.62 0.09
N ASN A 47 2.81 19.44 0.65
CA ASN A 47 4.13 19.00 1.10
C ASN A 47 4.95 18.40 -0.06
N ASN A 48 5.69 19.26 -0.75
CA ASN A 48 6.50 18.89 -1.91
C ASN A 48 7.76 18.05 -1.60
N GLU A 49 8.11 17.83 -0.32
CA GLU A 49 9.24 16.96 0.06
C GLU A 49 9.04 15.51 -0.43
N PHE A 50 7.77 15.10 -0.62
CA PHE A 50 7.39 13.76 -1.06
C PHE A 50 7.52 13.53 -2.57
N LEU A 51 7.85 14.53 -3.40
CA LEU A 51 7.99 14.36 -4.85
C LEU A 51 9.05 13.32 -5.23
N LEU A 52 10.21 13.35 -4.57
CA LEU A 52 11.29 12.39 -4.81
C LEU A 52 10.91 10.98 -4.32
N ALA A 53 10.20 10.88 -3.21
CA ALA A 53 9.72 9.61 -2.68
C ALA A 53 8.70 8.96 -3.62
N LYS A 54 7.73 9.74 -4.11
CA LYS A 54 6.75 9.32 -5.12
C LYS A 54 7.42 8.71 -6.36
N GLY A 55 8.39 9.41 -6.94
CA GLY A 55 9.08 8.90 -8.14
C GLY A 55 9.88 7.61 -7.91
N ARG A 56 10.38 7.36 -6.70
CA ARG A 56 11.03 6.09 -6.34
C ARG A 56 10.00 4.97 -6.15
N LEU A 57 8.87 5.28 -5.53
CA LEU A 57 7.78 4.35 -5.32
C LEU A 57 7.11 3.95 -6.63
N GLU A 58 6.91 4.88 -7.57
CA GLU A 58 6.38 4.56 -8.93
C GLU A 58 7.23 3.51 -9.64
N LYS A 59 8.57 3.61 -9.56
CA LYS A 59 9.48 2.59 -10.11
C LYS A 59 9.37 1.26 -9.39
N THR A 60 9.19 1.31 -8.06
CA THR A 60 9.06 0.12 -7.22
C THR A 60 7.76 -0.62 -7.50
N LEU A 61 6.66 0.12 -7.66
CA LEU A 61 5.35 -0.40 -8.04
C LEU A 61 5.38 -1.01 -9.45
N ALA A 62 5.98 -0.32 -10.42
CA ALA A 62 6.14 -0.86 -11.78
C ALA A 62 6.93 -2.17 -11.82
N ALA A 63 7.97 -2.31 -10.98
CA ALA A 63 8.75 -3.53 -10.87
C ALA A 63 8.01 -4.69 -10.18
N ARG A 64 6.97 -4.39 -9.39
CA ARG A 64 6.13 -5.35 -8.64
C ARG A 64 4.71 -5.43 -9.18
N ARG A 65 4.50 -5.01 -10.43
CA ARG A 65 3.19 -4.92 -11.07
C ARG A 65 2.50 -6.28 -11.07
N SER A 66 1.21 -6.29 -10.75
CA SER A 66 0.30 -7.42 -10.95
C SER A 66 -1.06 -6.91 -11.43
N ASP A 67 -1.92 -7.81 -11.89
CA ASP A 67 -3.25 -7.43 -12.39
C ASP A 67 -4.13 -6.86 -11.27
N GLU A 68 -3.98 -7.35 -10.04
CA GLU A 68 -4.66 -6.84 -8.85
C GLU A 68 -4.19 -5.42 -8.49
N MET A 69 -2.88 -5.15 -8.58
CA MET A 69 -2.35 -3.78 -8.39
C MET A 69 -2.91 -2.85 -9.45
N ASP A 70 -2.92 -3.25 -10.72
CA ASP A 70 -3.45 -2.42 -11.81
C ASP A 70 -4.93 -2.11 -11.62
N TYR A 71 -5.72 -3.10 -11.18
CA TYR A 71 -7.09 -2.87 -10.79
C TYR A 71 -7.17 -1.86 -9.64
N PHE A 72 -6.35 -2.01 -8.60
CA PHE A 72 -6.37 -1.10 -7.46
C PHE A 72 -6.00 0.35 -7.86
N MET A 73 -4.96 0.49 -8.68
CA MET A 73 -4.46 1.77 -9.19
C MET A 73 -5.47 2.45 -10.10
N SER A 74 -6.24 1.70 -10.90
CA SER A 74 -7.25 2.27 -11.79
C SER A 74 -8.57 2.60 -11.08
N VAL A 75 -8.95 1.80 -10.07
CA VAL A 75 -10.26 1.92 -9.42
C VAL A 75 -10.24 2.77 -8.16
N PHE A 76 -9.23 2.64 -7.30
CA PHE A 76 -9.23 3.30 -5.98
C PHE A 76 -8.32 4.52 -5.90
N VAL A 77 -7.15 4.51 -6.55
CA VAL A 77 -6.19 5.63 -6.45
C VAL A 77 -6.76 6.98 -6.91
N PRO A 78 -7.58 7.09 -7.97
CA PRO A 78 -8.17 8.38 -8.35
C PRO A 78 -8.96 9.04 -7.22
N SER A 79 -9.61 8.26 -6.35
CA SER A 79 -10.38 8.77 -5.21
C SER A 79 -9.51 9.44 -4.15
N PHE A 80 -8.20 9.20 -4.10
CA PHE A 80 -7.28 9.88 -3.16
C PHE A 80 -7.00 11.34 -3.55
N HIS A 81 -7.42 11.77 -4.73
CA HIS A 81 -7.39 13.17 -5.14
C HIS A 81 -8.69 13.91 -4.84
N LEU A 82 -9.72 13.20 -4.38
CA LEU A 82 -11.02 13.76 -4.04
C LEU A 82 -11.09 14.11 -2.55
N SER A 83 -11.81 15.17 -2.24
CA SER A 83 -12.29 15.48 -0.89
C SER A 83 -13.40 14.52 -0.45
N LEU A 84 -13.70 14.51 0.85
CA LEU A 84 -14.80 13.69 1.40
C LEU A 84 -16.16 14.02 0.78
N ASP A 85 -16.40 15.30 0.46
CA ASP A 85 -17.63 15.74 -0.19
C ASP A 85 -17.71 15.22 -1.63
N GLU A 86 -16.60 15.27 -2.38
CA GLU A 86 -16.52 14.75 -3.75
C GLU A 86 -16.72 13.22 -3.81
N ILE A 87 -16.16 12.48 -2.85
CA ILE A 87 -16.39 11.02 -2.72
C ILE A 87 -17.88 10.71 -2.49
N SER A 88 -18.57 11.54 -1.71
CA SER A 88 -19.97 11.32 -1.33
C SER A 88 -20.97 11.63 -2.44
N GLN A 89 -20.58 12.42 -3.45
CA GLN A 89 -21.47 12.81 -4.57
C GLN A 89 -21.39 11.87 -5.77
N ASP A 90 -20.26 11.20 -5.98
CA ASP A 90 -20.03 10.29 -7.12
C ASP A 90 -20.40 8.82 -6.84
N SER A 91 -20.98 8.51 -5.68
CA SER A 91 -21.49 7.17 -5.38
C SER A 91 -22.89 6.98 -5.98
N PRO A 92 -23.09 6.17 -7.04
CA PRO A 92 -24.42 5.86 -7.51
C PRO A 92 -25.10 5.01 -6.44
N LEU A 93 -26.26 5.48 -5.94
CA LEU A 93 -27.22 4.64 -5.23
C LEU A 93 -27.66 3.45 -6.11
#